data_AF-A0A174VTI0-F1
#
_entry.id   AF-A0A174VTI0-F1
#
_cell.length_a   1.000
_cell.length_b   1.000
_cell.length_c   1.000
_cell.angle_alpha   90.00
_cell.angle_beta   90.00
_cell.angle_gamma   90.00
#
_symmetry.space_group_name_H-M   'P 1'
#
loop_
_entity.id
_entity.type
_entity.pdbx_description
1 polymer ?
#
loop_
_entity_poly.entity_id
_entity_poly.type
_entity_poly.pdbx_seq_one_letter_code
_entity_poly.pdbx_strand_id
1 'polypeptide(L)'
;MLIYGICMSKIKDSEIDWDKVEKLLESYDSSLHGDFKEYVNYDDSETPEEQEYWKKEWFLAYDSMGYHGLGAFLHDVIKKEEDIDLDMGDSNGFILGIAPDLPWYYSENIRNLTNDMFCALIAKYVKKISDHVPAVQMWDCSAD
;
A
#
# COMPACT_ATOMS: atom_id res chain seq x y z
N MET A 1 -7.62 10.29 15.12
CA MET A 1 -7.65 8.82 15.20
C MET A 1 -6.23 8.33 15.40
N LEU A 2 -5.95 7.46 16.35
CA LEU A 2 -4.61 6.89 16.48
C LEU A 2 -4.48 5.67 15.56
N ILE A 3 -3.35 5.49 14.88
CA ILE A 3 -3.06 4.31 14.05
C ILE A 3 -1.68 3.78 14.44
N TYR A 4 -1.58 2.49 14.78
CA TYR A 4 -0.32 1.79 14.92
C TYR A 4 0.09 1.21 13.56
N GLY A 5 1.12 1.75 12.93
CA GLY A 5 1.42 1.43 11.53
C GLY A 5 2.62 2.14 10.96
N ILE A 6 2.64 2.24 9.64
CA ILE A 6 3.70 2.90 8.87
C ILE A 6 3.17 4.14 8.16
N CYS A 7 4.06 5.11 7.98
CA CYS A 7 3.82 6.20 7.05
C CYS A 7 4.42 5.84 5.69
N MET A 8 3.56 5.55 4.72
CA MET A 8 3.95 5.24 3.34
C MET A 8 4.74 6.40 2.72
N SER A 9 4.43 7.64 3.09
CA SER A 9 5.15 8.83 2.62
C SER A 9 6.60 8.92 3.11
N LYS A 10 7.04 8.08 4.06
CA LYS A 10 8.45 7.98 4.47
C LYS A 10 9.29 7.08 3.56
N ILE A 11 8.66 6.25 2.73
CA ILE A 11 9.33 5.46 1.70
C ILE A 11 9.55 6.40 0.52
N LYS A 12 10.82 6.68 0.18
CA LYS A 12 11.11 7.59 -0.93
C LYS A 12 10.80 6.91 -2.26
N ASP A 13 10.40 7.69 -3.26
CA ASP A 13 10.18 7.17 -4.63
C ASP A 13 11.41 6.42 -5.17
N SER A 14 12.62 6.93 -4.89
CA SER A 14 13.88 6.30 -5.27
C SER A 14 14.15 4.93 -4.60
N GLU A 15 13.41 4.60 -3.55
CA GLU A 15 13.48 3.30 -2.86
C GLU A 15 12.43 2.31 -3.38
N ILE A 16 11.48 2.76 -4.21
CA ILE A 16 10.41 1.93 -4.75
C ILE A 16 10.88 1.23 -6.03
N ASP A 17 10.72 -0.08 -6.06
CA ASP A 17 11.00 -0.93 -7.21
C ASP A 17 9.69 -1.17 -7.97
N TRP A 18 9.43 -0.32 -8.96
CA TRP A 18 8.19 -0.29 -9.73
C TRP A 18 7.95 -1.56 -10.57
N ASP A 19 8.98 -2.35 -10.86
CA ASP A 19 8.82 -3.65 -11.50
C ASP A 19 8.30 -4.71 -10.51
N LYS A 20 8.70 -4.63 -9.24
CA LYS A 20 8.08 -5.46 -8.21
C LYS A 20 6.63 -5.04 -7.92
N VAL A 21 6.32 -3.74 -7.96
CA VAL A 21 4.95 -3.24 -7.79
C VAL A 21 4.04 -3.78 -8.92
N GLU A 22 4.47 -3.73 -10.18
CA GLU A 22 3.72 -4.30 -11.32
C GLU A 22 3.47 -5.80 -11.15
N LYS A 23 4.49 -6.58 -10.75
CA LYS A 23 4.34 -8.02 -10.48
C LYS A 23 3.37 -8.30 -9.33
N LEU A 24 3.35 -7.44 -8.31
CA LEU A 24 2.39 -7.56 -7.22
C LEU A 24 0.98 -7.33 -7.74
N LEU A 25 0.76 -6.30 -8.58
CA LEU A 25 -0.54 -6.04 -9.22
C LEU A 25 -1.00 -7.23 -10.08
N GLU A 26 -0.11 -7.79 -10.90
CA GLU A 26 -0.40 -8.98 -11.72
C GLU A 26 -0.86 -10.17 -10.87
N SER A 27 -0.19 -10.41 -9.74
CA SER A 27 -0.56 -11.50 -8.82
C SER A 27 -1.84 -11.22 -8.02
N TYR A 28 -2.11 -9.94 -7.74
CA TYR A 28 -3.26 -9.48 -6.97
C TYR A 28 -4.53 -9.53 -7.81
N ASP A 29 -4.53 -8.91 -8.99
CA ASP A 29 -5.70 -8.81 -9.87
C ASP A 29 -5.27 -8.72 -11.33
N SER A 30 -5.41 -9.84 -12.03
CA SER A 30 -5.03 -9.95 -13.45
C SER A 30 -5.88 -9.06 -14.37
N SER A 31 -7.13 -8.76 -14.00
CA SER A 31 -7.99 -7.89 -14.80
C SER A 31 -7.51 -6.46 -14.69
N LEU A 32 -7.28 -6.01 -13.45
CA LEU A 32 -6.77 -4.68 -13.17
C LEU A 32 -5.35 -4.48 -13.72
N HIS A 33 -4.53 -5.54 -13.71
CA HIS A 33 -3.24 -5.53 -14.40
C HIS A 33 -3.39 -5.31 -15.91
N GLY A 34 -4.43 -5.88 -16.55
CA GLY A 34 -4.78 -5.60 -17.94
C GLY A 34 -5.03 -4.11 -18.18
N ASP A 35 -5.90 -3.49 -17.38
CA ASP A 35 -6.21 -2.06 -17.45
C ASP A 35 -4.96 -1.19 -17.25
N PHE A 36 -4.09 -1.59 -16.31
CA PHE A 36 -2.79 -0.96 -16.09
C PHE A 36 -1.89 -1.04 -17.33
N LYS A 37 -1.81 -2.21 -17.99
CA LYS A 37 -1.00 -2.36 -19.22
C LYS A 37 -1.56 -1.51 -20.36
N GLU A 38 -2.87 -1.43 -20.52
CA GLU A 38 -3.50 -0.57 -21.53
C GLU A 38 -3.20 0.91 -21.28
N TYR A 39 -3.21 1.35 -20.01
CA TYR A 39 -2.87 2.73 -19.64
C TYR A 39 -1.40 3.07 -19.91
N VAL A 40 -0.47 2.21 -19.47
CA VAL A 40 0.98 2.46 -19.59
C VAL A 40 1.50 2.30 -21.01
N ASN A 41 0.82 1.52 -21.86
CA ASN A 41 1.19 1.32 -23.27
C ASN A 41 0.17 1.97 -24.20
N TYR A 42 -0.42 3.09 -23.80
CA TYR A 42 -1.41 3.79 -24.61
C TYR A 42 -0.82 4.30 -25.93
N ASP A 43 0.46 4.74 -25.91
CA ASP A 43 1.20 5.20 -27.08
C ASP A 43 2.49 4.38 -27.29
N ASP A 44 2.51 3.56 -28.34
CA ASP A 44 3.64 2.71 -28.73
C ASP A 44 4.93 3.49 -29.07
N SER A 45 4.86 4.83 -29.19
CA SER A 45 6.02 5.69 -29.43
C SER A 45 6.70 6.20 -28.16
N GLU A 46 6.14 5.92 -26.98
CA GLU A 46 6.70 6.34 -25.70
C GLU A 46 8.05 5.70 -25.40
N THR A 47 8.95 6.53 -24.87
CA THR A 47 10.25 6.10 -24.37
C THR A 47 10.09 5.31 -23.06
N PRO A 48 11.09 4.51 -22.66
CA PRO A 48 11.07 3.82 -21.37
C PRO A 48 10.89 4.75 -20.15
N GLU A 49 11.39 5.98 -20.24
CA GLU A 49 11.26 7.00 -19.19
C GLU A 49 9.82 7.51 -19.07
N GLU A 50 9.13 7.69 -20.20
CA GLU A 50 7.70 8.05 -20.24
C GLU A 50 6.83 6.90 -19.74
N GLN A 51 7.15 5.65 -20.10
CA GLN A 51 6.45 4.48 -19.57
C GLN A 51 6.62 4.34 -18.05
N GLU A 52 7.82 4.61 -17.51
CA GLU A 52 8.04 4.62 -16.07
C GLU A 52 7.21 5.73 -15.41
N TYR A 53 7.14 6.91 -16.01
CA TYR A 53 6.29 8.01 -15.54
C TYR A 53 4.82 7.59 -15.47
N TRP A 54 4.26 7.02 -16.54
CA TRP A 54 2.86 6.58 -16.56
C TRP A 54 2.57 5.44 -15.59
N LYS A 55 3.53 4.53 -15.41
CA LYS A 55 3.46 3.49 -14.37
C LYS A 55 3.26 4.13 -13.00
N LYS A 56 4.05 5.15 -12.65
CA LYS A 56 3.93 5.87 -11.37
C LYS A 56 2.59 6.59 -11.24
N GLU A 57 2.19 7.33 -12.28
CA GLU A 57 0.94 8.09 -12.29
C GLU A 57 -0.27 7.19 -12.07
N TRP A 58 -0.29 6.00 -12.68
CA TRP A 58 -1.37 5.04 -12.48
C TRP A 58 -1.49 4.62 -11.00
N PHE A 59 -0.36 4.29 -10.35
CA PHE A 59 -0.37 3.93 -8.93
C PHE A 59 -0.66 5.11 -8.00
N LEU A 60 -0.28 6.33 -8.37
CA LEU A 60 -0.64 7.54 -7.62
C LEU A 60 -2.15 7.83 -7.69
N ALA A 61 -2.77 7.53 -8.82
CA ALA A 61 -4.21 7.67 -9.05
C ALA A 61 -5.04 6.49 -8.52
N TYR A 62 -4.41 5.40 -8.09
CA TYR A 62 -5.09 4.25 -7.52
C TYR A 62 -5.91 4.68 -6.30
N ASP A 63 -7.23 4.46 -6.34
CA ASP A 63 -8.16 4.81 -5.26
C ASP A 63 -8.72 3.55 -4.60
N SER A 64 -8.69 3.53 -3.27
CA SER A 64 -9.45 2.59 -2.46
C SER A 64 -9.99 3.29 -1.22
N MET A 65 -11.30 3.20 -1.02
CA MET A 65 -12.01 3.78 0.12
C MET A 65 -11.78 5.30 0.30
N GLY A 66 -11.56 6.05 -0.79
CA GLY A 66 -11.29 7.48 -0.76
C GLY A 66 -9.85 7.86 -0.43
N TYR A 67 -8.97 6.86 -0.29
CA TYR A 67 -7.54 7.05 -0.15
C TYR A 67 -6.83 6.69 -1.45
N HIS A 68 -5.80 7.47 -1.78
CA HIS A 68 -5.10 7.36 -3.06
C HIS A 68 -3.65 6.89 -2.88
N GLY A 69 -3.10 6.30 -3.93
CA GLY A 69 -1.68 6.00 -4.03
C GLY A 69 -1.30 4.58 -3.62
N LEU A 70 0.01 4.33 -3.55
CA LEU A 70 0.58 3.02 -3.26
C LEU A 70 0.17 2.44 -1.89
N GLY A 71 -0.13 3.30 -0.93
CA GLY A 71 -0.64 2.88 0.37
C GLY A 71 -2.03 2.23 0.29
N ALA A 72 -2.91 2.78 -0.55
CA ALA A 72 -4.26 2.24 -0.75
C ALA A 72 -4.19 0.92 -1.53
N PHE A 73 -3.26 0.81 -2.48
CA PHE A 73 -2.98 -0.45 -3.16
C PHE A 73 -2.49 -1.54 -2.20
N LEU A 74 -1.52 -1.23 -1.33
CA LEU A 74 -1.04 -2.21 -0.35
C LEU A 74 -2.12 -2.63 0.64
N HIS A 75 -2.99 -1.72 1.06
CA HIS A 75 -4.16 -2.04 1.88
C HIS A 75 -4.99 -3.16 1.23
N ASP A 76 -5.38 -2.98 -0.03
CA ASP A 76 -6.25 -3.92 -0.74
C ASP A 76 -5.57 -5.27 -0.97
N VAL A 77 -4.27 -5.26 -1.28
CA VAL A 77 -3.46 -6.47 -1.40
C VAL A 77 -3.43 -7.25 -0.08
N ILE A 78 -3.14 -6.58 1.04
CA ILE A 78 -3.07 -7.22 2.36
C ILE A 78 -4.44 -7.78 2.76
N LYS A 79 -5.51 -7.00 2.53
CA LYS A 79 -6.88 -7.43 2.79
C LYS A 79 -7.23 -8.70 2.01
N LYS A 80 -6.87 -8.77 0.74
CA LYS A 80 -7.16 -9.94 -0.11
C LYS A 80 -6.30 -11.16 0.22
N GLU A 81 -5.00 -10.98 0.45
CA GLU A 81 -4.06 -12.08 0.68
C GLU A 81 -4.14 -12.65 2.11
N GLU A 82 -4.42 -11.81 3.11
CA GLU A 82 -4.28 -12.15 4.53
C GLU A 82 -5.61 -12.07 5.30
N ASP A 83 -6.69 -11.56 4.69
CA ASP A 83 -7.97 -11.29 5.36
C ASP A 83 -7.80 -10.41 6.61
N ILE A 84 -6.91 -9.41 6.47
CA ILE A 84 -6.62 -8.38 7.47
C ILE A 84 -7.00 -7.02 6.86
N ASP A 85 -8.09 -6.44 7.38
CA ASP A 85 -8.54 -5.10 7.04
C ASP A 85 -7.71 -4.08 7.85
N LEU A 86 -6.91 -3.26 7.17
CA LEU A 86 -6.07 -2.25 7.82
C LEU A 86 -6.76 -0.88 7.78
N ASP A 87 -6.55 -0.08 8.81
CA ASP A 87 -6.96 1.32 8.83
C ASP A 87 -6.00 2.20 8.03
N MET A 88 -6.55 3.26 7.44
CA MET A 88 -5.83 4.27 6.67
C MET A 88 -6.04 5.67 7.27
N GLY A 89 -5.06 6.56 7.11
CA GLY A 89 -5.12 7.96 7.54
C GLY A 89 -4.15 8.86 6.79
N ASP A 90 -4.31 10.19 6.85
CA ASP A 90 -3.60 11.15 5.99
C ASP A 90 -2.90 12.32 6.73
N SER A 91 -3.17 12.51 8.02
CA SER A 91 -2.68 13.62 8.86
C SER A 91 -1.18 13.94 8.84
N ASN A 92 -0.33 12.97 8.48
CA ASN A 92 1.13 13.08 8.51
C ASN A 92 1.75 12.42 7.26
N GLY A 93 1.02 12.49 6.15
CA GLY A 93 1.21 11.61 5.01
C GLY A 93 0.33 10.36 5.12
N PHE A 94 0.39 9.50 4.11
CA PHE A 94 -0.45 8.30 4.06
C PHE A 94 0.01 7.31 5.13
N ILE A 95 -0.84 7.03 6.10
CA ILE A 95 -0.64 6.06 7.18
C ILE A 95 -1.42 4.79 6.86
N LEU A 96 -0.76 3.64 7.00
CA LEU A 96 -1.36 2.31 6.87
C LEU A 96 -1.09 1.53 8.16
N GLY A 97 -2.13 1.03 8.82
CA GLY A 97 -1.94 0.24 10.03
C GLY A 97 -3.23 -0.23 10.71
N ILE A 98 -3.22 -0.32 12.04
CA ILE A 98 -4.38 -0.74 12.82
C ILE A 98 -4.71 0.34 13.85
N ALA A 99 -5.97 0.75 13.92
CA ALA A 99 -6.45 1.63 14.97
C ALA A 99 -6.53 0.85 16.30
N PRO A 100 -5.84 1.29 17.36
CA PRO A 100 -5.86 0.59 18.64
C PRO A 100 -7.23 0.64 19.33
N ASP A 101 -8.07 1.59 18.91
CA ASP A 101 -9.35 1.92 19.53
C ASP A 101 -10.54 1.20 18.87
N LEU A 102 -10.34 0.64 17.67
CA LEU A 102 -11.39 -0.07 16.95
C LEU A 102 -11.39 -1.55 17.33
N PRO A 103 -12.57 -2.16 17.49
CA PRO A 103 -12.63 -3.53 17.92
C PRO A 103 -12.06 -4.46 16.85
N TRP A 104 -10.96 -5.11 17.22
CA TRP A 104 -10.40 -6.35 16.68
C TRP A 104 -11.46 -7.46 16.42
N TYR A 105 -12.74 -7.24 16.73
CA TYR A 105 -13.81 -8.22 16.68
C TYR A 105 -14.28 -8.58 15.26
N TYR A 106 -13.85 -7.90 14.20
CA TYR A 106 -14.38 -8.13 12.86
C TYR A 106 -13.60 -9.13 11.99
N SER A 107 -12.34 -9.45 12.31
CA SER A 107 -11.62 -10.57 11.69
C SER A 107 -10.83 -11.40 12.72
N GLU A 108 -10.88 -12.74 12.60
CA GLU A 108 -10.16 -13.64 13.50
C GLU A 108 -8.63 -13.46 13.38
N ASN A 109 -8.16 -13.09 12.18
CA ASN A 109 -6.76 -12.82 11.90
C ASN A 109 -6.26 -11.58 12.63
N ILE A 110 -7.08 -10.52 12.70
CA ILE A 110 -6.78 -9.32 13.48
C ILE A 110 -6.74 -9.65 14.98
N ARG A 111 -7.70 -10.41 15.53
CA ARG A 111 -7.71 -10.79 16.97
C ARG A 111 -6.45 -11.50 17.44
N ASN A 112 -5.87 -12.32 16.57
CA ASN A 112 -4.69 -13.13 16.88
C ASN A 112 -3.38 -12.43 16.46
N LEU A 113 -3.44 -11.21 15.93
CA LEU A 113 -2.29 -10.49 15.46
C LEU A 113 -1.51 -9.86 16.62
N THR A 114 -0.40 -10.50 16.98
CA THR A 114 0.55 -9.90 17.93
C THR A 114 1.33 -8.75 17.28
N ASN A 115 1.94 -7.87 18.09
CA ASN A 115 2.79 -6.80 17.59
C ASN A 115 3.91 -7.32 16.66
N ASP A 116 4.56 -8.43 17.02
CA ASP A 116 5.64 -9.02 16.21
C ASP A 116 5.10 -9.55 14.88
N MET A 117 3.92 -10.17 14.87
CA MET A 117 3.25 -10.64 13.65
C MET A 117 2.86 -9.46 12.76
N PHE A 118 2.33 -8.37 13.33
CA PHE A 118 1.99 -7.18 12.56
C PHE A 118 3.24 -6.49 11.98
N CYS A 119 4.31 -6.34 12.76
CA CYS A 119 5.57 -5.80 12.26
C CYS A 119 6.15 -6.67 11.13
N ALA A 120 6.09 -7.99 11.26
CA ALA A 120 6.52 -8.93 10.21
C ALA A 120 5.64 -8.86 8.97
N LEU A 121 4.32 -8.71 9.14
CA LEU A 121 3.36 -8.52 8.06
C LEU A 121 3.70 -7.25 7.26
N ILE A 122 3.82 -6.12 7.94
CA ILE A 122 4.17 -4.85 7.29
C ILE A 122 5.52 -4.93 6.59
N ALA A 123 6.54 -5.50 7.23
CA ALA A 123 7.85 -5.70 6.62
C ALA A 123 7.79 -6.62 5.38
N LYS A 124 6.97 -7.68 5.41
CA LYS A 124 6.74 -8.58 4.25
C LYS A 124 6.21 -7.80 3.05
N TYR A 125 5.19 -6.97 3.24
CA TYR A 125 4.55 -6.23 2.13
C TYR A 125 5.35 -5.02 1.67
N VAL A 126 6.02 -4.30 2.56
CA VAL A 126 6.97 -3.25 2.15
C VAL A 126 8.11 -3.86 1.33
N LYS A 127 8.62 -5.04 1.72
CA LYS A 127 9.66 -5.76 0.96
C LYS A 127 9.22 -6.17 -0.45
N LYS A 128 7.91 -6.33 -0.69
CA LYS A 128 7.38 -6.59 -2.03
C LYS A 128 7.50 -5.37 -2.95
N ILE A 129 7.70 -4.15 -2.43
CA ILE A 129 7.75 -2.92 -3.24
C ILE A 129 9.04 -2.12 -3.07
N SER A 130 9.80 -2.34 -1.99
CA SER A 130 10.98 -1.56 -1.62
C SER A 130 11.89 -2.34 -0.67
N ASP A 131 13.19 -2.09 -0.67
CA ASP A 131 14.09 -2.61 0.37
C ASP A 131 14.10 -1.75 1.65
N HIS A 132 13.25 -0.71 1.70
CA HIS A 132 13.06 0.13 2.87
C HIS A 132 12.66 -0.69 4.10
N VAL A 133 13.28 -0.39 5.24
CA VAL A 133 12.92 -1.02 6.51
C VAL A 133 11.87 -0.15 7.21
N PRO A 134 10.59 -0.55 7.23
CA PRO A 134 9.54 0.28 7.80
C PRO A 134 9.71 0.44 9.32
N ALA A 135 9.54 1.67 9.80
CA ALA A 135 9.38 1.94 11.23
C ALA A 135 7.89 1.90 11.61
N VAL A 136 7.46 0.82 12.25
CA VAL A 136 6.10 0.69 12.78
C VAL A 136 6.01 1.46 14.11
N GLN A 137 5.09 2.41 14.19
CA GLN A 137 4.92 3.25 15.38
C GLN A 137 3.48 3.80 15.47
N MET A 138 3.17 4.44 16.59
CA MET A 138 1.91 5.17 16.75
C MET A 138 1.92 6.48 15.95
N TRP A 139 0.85 6.71 15.20
CA TRP A 139 0.59 7.91 14.44
C TRP A 139 -0.71 8.56 14.91
N ASP A 140 -0.66 9.88 15.10
CA ASP A 140 -1.87 10.66 15.35
C ASP A 140 -2.44 11.15 14.03
N CYS A 141 -3.58 10.57 13.66
CA CYS A 141 -4.42 10.90 12.53
C CYS A 141 -5.70 11.63 12.93
N SER A 142 -5.67 12.41 14.00
CA SER A 142 -6.68 13.45 14.18
C SER A 142 -6.40 14.58 13.18
N ALA A 143 -7.45 15.06 12.50
CA ALA A 143 -7.34 16.24 11.67
C ALA A 143 -7.00 17.45 12.57
N ASP A 144 -6.07 18.29 12.12
CA ASP A 144 -5.91 19.65 12.64
C ASP A 144 -7.18 20.49 12.37
#